data_AF-A0A3P6EPT3-F1
#
_entry.id   AF-A0A3P6EPT3-F1
#
_cell.length_a   1.000
_cell.length_b   1.000
_cell.length_c   1.000
_cell.angle_alpha   90.00
_cell.angle_beta   90.00
_cell.angle_gamma   90.00
#
_symmetry.space_group_name_H-M   'P 1'
#
loop_
_entity.id
_entity.type
_entity.pdbx_description
1 polymer ?
#
loop_
_entity_poly.entity_id
_entity_poly.type
_entity_poly.pdbx_seq_one_letter_code
_entity_poly.pdbx_strand_id
1 'polypeptide(L)'
;MGFFQPAGSFSKFYIGMSYQQVYQQTIVWVANRDEPVSDMYISVLKISDGNLVLFDGRYETPVWSPGLNSSSAHEAVLLDDGNLVLRDESGSVLWQSFDHPCDTWLPGARIRYDKRTKKSTQRLTSWKSSEDPSPGLFSLE
;
A
#
# COMPACT_ATOMS: atom_id res chain seq x y z
N MET A 1 8.85 1.77 -6.29
CA MET A 1 7.40 1.57 -6.21
C MET A 1 6.82 1.60 -7.62
N GLY A 2 5.80 0.80 -7.91
CA GLY A 2 5.14 0.80 -9.22
C GLY A 2 4.11 -0.31 -9.36
N PHE A 3 3.52 -0.42 -10.55
CA PHE A 3 2.65 -1.54 -10.89
C PHE A 3 3.44 -2.84 -11.00
N PHE A 4 2.84 -3.94 -10.55
CA PHE A 4 3.37 -5.28 -10.74
C PHE A 4 2.23 -6.31 -10.87
N GLN A 5 2.59 -7.48 -11.39
CA GLN A 5 1.72 -8.64 -11.52
C GLN A 5 2.39 -9.82 -10.80
N PRO A 6 1.75 -10.44 -9.79
CA PRO A 6 2.27 -11.66 -9.17
C PRO A 6 2.45 -12.77 -10.21
N ALA A 7 3.47 -13.62 -10.02
CA ALA A 7 3.66 -14.78 -10.87
C ALA A 7 2.41 -15.69 -10.83
N GLY A 8 1.98 -16.21 -11.98
CA GLY A 8 0.80 -17.09 -12.08
C GLY A 8 -0.55 -16.38 -12.04
N SER A 9 -0.59 -15.09 -11.69
CA SER A 9 -1.80 -14.28 -11.78
C SER A 9 -2.04 -13.82 -13.23
N PHE A 10 -3.31 -13.72 -13.66
CA PHE A 10 -3.69 -13.19 -14.97
C PHE A 10 -4.62 -11.99 -14.82
N SER A 11 -4.30 -10.89 -15.51
CA SER A 11 -5.11 -9.66 -15.55
C SER A 11 -5.45 -9.07 -14.18
N LYS A 12 -4.56 -9.27 -13.19
CA LYS A 12 -4.64 -8.63 -11.87
C LYS A 12 -3.34 -7.91 -11.61
N PHE A 13 -3.42 -6.59 -11.52
CA PHE A 13 -2.28 -5.74 -11.27
C PHE A 13 -2.43 -5.00 -9.94
N TYR A 14 -1.29 -4.74 -9.32
CA TYR A 14 -1.21 -4.15 -8.01
C TYR A 14 -0.16 -3.05 -7.98
N ILE A 15 -0.34 -2.05 -7.13
CA ILE A 15 0.71 -1.11 -6.76
C ILE A 15 1.50 -1.71 -5.61
N GLY A 16 2.80 -1.88 -5.83
CA GLY A 16 3.71 -2.49 -4.86
C GLY A 16 4.99 -1.70 -4.63
N MET A 17 5.59 -1.95 -3.47
CA MET A 17 6.96 -1.55 -3.15
C MET A 17 7.84 -2.79 -3.13
N SER A 18 9.04 -2.68 -3.69
CA SER A 18 10.02 -3.77 -3.76
C SER A 18 11.43 -3.25 -3.57
N TYR A 19 12.34 -4.12 -3.14
CA TYR A 19 13.76 -3.82 -3.17
C TYR A 19 14.24 -3.65 -4.61
N GLN A 20 14.99 -2.58 -4.88
CA GLN A 20 15.41 -2.25 -6.25
C GLN A 20 16.61 -3.08 -6.73
N GLN A 21 17.54 -3.43 -5.84
CA GLN A 21 18.81 -4.06 -6.18
C GLN A 21 18.89 -5.52 -5.69
N VAL A 22 17.91 -6.33 -6.07
CA VAL A 22 17.86 -7.78 -5.74
C VAL A 22 17.53 -8.61 -6.98
N TYR A 23 18.12 -9.81 -7.07
CA TYR A 23 17.91 -10.71 -8.21
C TYR A 23 16.49 -11.23 -8.33
N GLN A 24 15.84 -11.50 -7.20
CA GLN A 24 14.44 -11.90 -7.13
C GLN A 24 13.64 -10.73 -6.59
N GLN A 25 12.64 -10.29 -7.35
CA GLN A 25 11.77 -9.20 -6.94
C GLN A 25 11.01 -9.60 -5.67
N THR A 26 11.33 -8.96 -4.55
CA THR A 26 10.63 -9.14 -3.27
C THR A 26 9.70 -7.97 -3.05
N ILE A 27 8.39 -8.21 -3.08
CA ILE A 27 7.37 -7.22 -2.76
C ILE A 27 7.26 -7.12 -1.24
N VAL A 28 7.35 -5.91 -0.70
CA VAL A 28 7.32 -5.66 0.76
C VAL A 28 6.07 -4.93 1.23
N TRP A 29 5.30 -4.37 0.29
CA TRP A 29 4.05 -3.67 0.57
C TRP A 29 3.19 -3.62 -0.69
N VAL A 30 1.88 -3.69 -0.53
CA VAL A 30 0.88 -3.70 -1.61
C VAL A 30 -0.29 -2.79 -1.22
N ALA A 31 -0.59 -1.78 -2.03
CA ALA A 31 -1.68 -0.84 -1.75
C ALA A 31 -3.05 -1.53 -1.87
N ASN A 32 -3.40 -1.90 -3.08
CA ASN A 32 -4.71 -2.42 -3.47
C ASN A 32 -4.79 -3.94 -3.36
N ARG A 33 -4.31 -4.49 -2.22
CA ARG A 33 -4.20 -5.94 -2.02
C ARG A 33 -5.54 -6.68 -2.10
N ASP A 34 -6.63 -6.00 -1.73
CA ASP A 34 -7.99 -6.55 -1.73
C ASP A 34 -8.66 -6.46 -3.12
N GLU A 35 -8.34 -5.41 -3.88
CA GLU A 35 -8.99 -5.10 -5.15
C GLU A 35 -7.94 -4.81 -6.25
N PRO A 36 -7.56 -5.81 -7.05
CA PRO A 36 -6.63 -5.61 -8.16
C PRO A 36 -7.23 -4.73 -9.26
N VAL A 37 -6.37 -4.03 -9.99
CA VAL A 37 -6.77 -3.37 -11.25
C VAL A 37 -6.65 -4.34 -12.42
N SER A 38 -7.51 -4.14 -13.42
CA SER A 38 -7.61 -5.03 -14.59
C SER A 38 -6.60 -4.72 -15.68
N ASP A 39 -6.13 -3.48 -15.79
CA ASP A 39 -5.16 -3.03 -16.79
C ASP A 39 -4.25 -1.92 -16.24
N MET A 40 -2.96 -2.23 -16.04
CA MET A 40 -1.98 -1.29 -15.51
C MET A 40 -1.64 -0.11 -16.45
N TYR A 41 -1.93 -0.20 -17.75
CA TYR A 41 -1.57 0.84 -18.72
C TYR A 41 -2.58 1.98 -18.75
N ILE A 42 -3.81 1.73 -18.32
CA ILE A 42 -4.89 2.72 -18.22
C ILE A 42 -5.22 3.09 -16.78
N SER A 43 -4.69 2.35 -15.81
CA SER A 43 -4.81 2.65 -14.39
C SER A 43 -3.86 3.78 -13.98
N VAL A 44 -4.27 4.60 -13.02
CA VAL A 44 -3.48 5.73 -12.54
C VAL A 44 -3.55 5.87 -11.03
N LEU A 45 -2.39 6.04 -10.40
CA LEU A 45 -2.27 6.45 -9.00
C LEU A 45 -1.99 7.96 -8.98
N LYS A 46 -2.93 8.76 -8.49
CA LYS A 46 -2.80 10.22 -8.43
C LYS A 46 -3.40 10.79 -7.15
N ILE A 47 -3.04 12.03 -6.83
CA ILE A 47 -3.76 12.80 -5.83
C ILE A 47 -5.02 13.37 -6.49
N SER A 48 -6.19 13.04 -5.94
CA SER A 48 -7.50 13.53 -6.36
C SER A 48 -8.26 14.00 -5.12
N ASP A 49 -8.81 15.22 -5.17
CA ASP A 49 -9.56 15.82 -4.05
C ASP A 49 -8.82 15.72 -2.72
N GLY A 50 -7.51 15.99 -2.75
CA GLY A 50 -6.64 15.97 -1.57
C GLY A 50 -6.45 14.58 -0.94
N ASN A 51 -6.61 13.52 -1.72
CA ASN A 51 -6.35 12.13 -1.31
C ASN A 51 -5.55 11.38 -2.37
N LEU A 52 -4.70 10.43 -1.95
CA LEU A 52 -4.07 9.50 -2.88
C LEU A 52 -5.08 8.43 -3.30
N VAL A 53 -5.37 8.32 -4.59
CA VAL A 53 -6.38 7.40 -5.12
C VAL A 53 -5.81 6.61 -6.29
N LEU A 54 -6.01 5.30 -6.27
CA LEU A 54 -5.79 4.42 -7.41
C LEU A 54 -7.10 4.28 -8.17
N PHE A 55 -7.06 4.62 -9.45
CA PHE A 55 -8.16 4.49 -10.37
C PHE A 55 -7.88 3.36 -11.38
N ASP A 56 -8.88 2.52 -11.64
CA ASP A 56 -8.86 1.50 -12.69
C ASP A 56 -9.65 1.97 -13.92
N GLY A 57 -9.11 1.64 -15.09
CA GLY A 57 -9.81 1.79 -16.35
C GLY A 57 -9.95 3.22 -16.87
N ARG A 58 -10.53 3.32 -18.08
CA ARG A 58 -10.75 4.60 -18.78
C ARG A 58 -11.74 5.53 -18.10
N TYR A 59 -12.63 5.00 -17.26
CA TYR A 59 -13.63 5.78 -16.54
C TYR A 59 -13.14 6.27 -15.18
N GLU A 60 -11.86 6.03 -14.86
CA GLU A 60 -11.25 6.37 -13.58
C GLU A 60 -12.12 5.90 -12.39
N THR A 61 -12.42 4.59 -12.33
CA THR A 61 -13.16 4.02 -11.20
C THR A 61 -12.23 3.90 -10.01
N PRO A 62 -12.50 4.53 -8.85
CA PRO A 62 -11.62 4.44 -7.69
C PRO A 62 -11.69 3.03 -7.10
N VAL A 63 -10.53 2.36 -7.01
CA VAL A 63 -10.42 1.00 -6.45
C VAL A 63 -9.70 0.97 -5.11
N TRP A 64 -8.90 2.00 -4.81
CA TRP A 64 -8.17 2.06 -3.55
C TRP A 64 -7.86 3.50 -3.16
N SER A 65 -7.98 3.78 -1.86
CA SER A 65 -7.46 5.00 -1.24
C SER A 65 -7.12 4.72 0.24
N PRO A 66 -6.27 5.54 0.88
CA PRO A 66 -5.92 5.40 2.29
C PRO A 66 -7.07 5.61 3.29
N GLY A 67 -8.25 6.08 2.84
CA GLY A 67 -9.38 6.37 3.73
C GLY A 67 -9.14 7.56 4.66
N LEU A 68 -8.41 8.58 4.21
CA LEU A 68 -8.15 9.81 4.97
C LEU A 68 -9.45 10.59 5.20
N ASN A 69 -9.65 11.03 6.45
CA ASN A 69 -10.74 11.95 6.81
C ASN A 69 -10.46 13.40 6.36
N SER A 70 -9.21 13.73 6.06
CA SER A 70 -8.76 15.06 5.62
C SER A 70 -8.42 15.03 4.14
N SER A 71 -9.12 15.82 3.33
CA SER A 71 -8.90 15.99 1.90
C SER A 71 -7.87 17.10 1.61
N SER A 72 -6.69 16.98 2.22
CA SER A 72 -5.64 18.02 2.18
C SER A 72 -4.27 17.52 1.75
N ALA A 73 -4.17 16.28 1.23
CA ALA A 73 -2.90 15.78 0.72
C ALA A 73 -2.45 16.60 -0.51
N HIS A 74 -1.23 17.09 -0.44
CA HIS A 74 -0.57 17.89 -1.46
C HIS A 74 0.46 17.07 -2.23
N GLU A 75 1.23 16.24 -1.52
CA GLU A 75 2.26 15.39 -2.11
C GLU A 75 2.27 13.97 -1.53
N ALA A 76 2.75 13.04 -2.35
CA ALA A 76 3.05 11.66 -1.98
C ALA A 76 4.54 11.41 -2.18
N VAL A 77 5.26 11.08 -1.11
CA VAL A 77 6.72 10.95 -1.12
C VAL A 77 7.10 9.57 -0.63
N LEU A 78 7.85 8.82 -1.46
CA LEU A 78 8.50 7.60 -1.03
C LEU A 78 9.86 7.96 -0.41
N LEU A 79 9.99 7.76 0.90
CA LEU A 79 11.22 8.04 1.64
C LEU A 79 12.27 6.93 1.44
N ASP A 80 13.53 7.24 1.73
CA ASP A 80 14.66 6.32 1.59
C ASP A 80 14.57 5.08 2.48
N ASP A 81 13.80 5.14 3.57
CA ASP A 81 13.52 4.00 4.45
C ASP A 81 12.41 3.08 3.90
N GLY A 82 11.82 3.42 2.75
CA GLY A 82 10.72 2.69 2.13
C GLY A 82 9.34 3.08 2.65
N ASN A 83 9.24 4.13 3.48
CA ASN A 83 7.96 4.64 3.95
C ASN A 83 7.35 5.58 2.89
N LEU A 84 6.18 5.23 2.38
CA LEU A 84 5.37 6.12 1.54
C LEU A 84 4.54 7.03 2.44
N VAL A 85 4.78 8.33 2.38
CA VAL A 85 4.08 9.33 3.19
C VAL A 85 3.22 10.24 2.33
N LEU A 86 2.04 10.59 2.83
CA LEU A 86 1.21 11.66 2.29
C LEU A 86 1.33 12.89 3.19
N ARG A 87 1.59 14.04 2.59
CA ARG A 87 1.79 15.30 3.31
C ARG A 87 0.86 16.38 2.79
N ASP A 88 0.45 17.27 3.67
CA ASP A 88 -0.20 18.53 3.28
C ASP A 88 0.83 19.59 2.84
N GLU A 89 0.34 20.76 2.44
CA GLU A 89 1.18 21.90 2.03
C GLU A 89 2.14 22.41 3.12
N SER A 90 1.83 22.16 4.40
CA SER A 90 2.70 22.52 5.52
C SER A 90 3.83 21.50 5.74
N GLY A 91 3.80 20.38 5.02
CA GLY A 91 4.70 19.24 5.20
C GLY A 91 4.27 18.30 6.33
N SER A 92 3.08 18.50 6.91
CA SER A 92 2.56 17.63 7.98
C SER A 92 2.13 16.29 7.39
N VAL A 93 2.54 15.19 8.03
CA VAL A 93 2.21 13.83 7.58
C VAL A 93 0.75 13.52 7.91
N LEU A 94 -0.04 13.29 6.87
CA LEU A 94 -1.46 12.92 6.97
C LEU A 94 -1.64 11.40 7.06
N TRP A 95 -0.81 10.65 6.32
CA TRP A 95 -0.83 9.19 6.25
C TRP A 95 0.55 8.64 5.94
N GLN A 96 0.83 7.41 6.35
CA GLN A 96 2.08 6.72 6.02
C GLN A 96 1.90 5.20 5.90
N SER A 97 2.61 4.57 4.96
CA SER A 97 2.50 3.12 4.71
C SER A 97 2.98 2.28 5.88
N PHE A 98 3.91 2.78 6.71
CA PHE A 98 4.40 2.06 7.89
C PHE A 98 3.34 1.82 8.98
N ASP A 99 2.26 2.60 9.00
CA ASP A 99 1.12 2.38 9.89
C ASP A 99 0.12 1.36 9.31
N HIS A 100 0.28 0.98 8.05
CA HIS A 100 -0.60 0.06 7.31
C HIS A 100 0.23 -1.04 6.63
N PRO A 101 0.94 -1.89 7.40
CA PRO A 101 1.79 -2.91 6.81
C PRO A 101 0.97 -4.02 6.14
N CYS A 102 1.60 -4.74 5.20
CA CYS A 102 1.01 -5.92 4.57
C CYS A 102 1.43 -7.19 5.32
N ASP A 103 2.30 -8.01 4.74
CA ASP A 103 2.85 -9.23 5.34
C ASP A 103 4.29 -9.04 5.84
N THR A 104 4.92 -7.92 5.51
CA THR A 104 6.33 -7.64 5.80
C THR A 104 6.48 -6.48 6.78
N TRP A 105 7.39 -6.65 7.75
CA TRP A 105 7.86 -5.56 8.60
C TRP A 105 9.18 -5.00 8.03
N LEU A 106 9.25 -3.69 7.83
CA LEU A 106 10.43 -2.99 7.33
C LEU A 106 11.19 -2.30 8.46
N PRO A 107 12.52 -2.15 8.36
CA PRO A 107 13.30 -1.34 9.30
C PRO A 107 12.71 0.07 9.43
N GLY A 108 12.53 0.55 10.67
CA GLY A 108 11.91 1.85 10.96
C GLY A 108 10.40 1.79 11.18
N ALA A 109 9.70 0.78 10.65
CA ALA A 109 8.30 0.54 10.97
C ALA A 109 8.13 0.10 12.43
N ARG A 110 6.98 0.42 13.03
CA ARG A 110 6.72 0.11 14.45
C ARG A 110 5.49 -0.78 14.57
N ILE A 111 5.67 -1.93 15.20
CA ILE A 111 4.55 -2.75 15.69
C ILE A 111 4.26 -2.26 17.10
N ARG A 112 3.13 -1.54 17.28
CA ARG A 112 2.77 -0.96 18.58
C ARG A 112 1.61 -1.73 19.18
N TYR A 113 1.78 -2.05 20.47
CA TYR A 113 0.74 -2.62 21.29
C TYR A 113 0.18 -1.55 22.23
N ASP A 114 -1.09 -1.20 22.04
CA ASP A 114 -1.79 -0.32 22.96
C ASP A 114 -2.23 -1.13 24.19
N LYS A 115 -1.54 -0.92 25.31
CA LYS A 115 -1.80 -1.61 26.59
C LYS A 115 -3.18 -1.30 27.17
N ARG A 116 -3.76 -0.13 26.86
CA ARG A 116 -5.06 0.32 27.37
C ARG A 116 -6.19 -0.34 26.59
N THR A 117 -6.11 -0.36 25.26
CA THR A 117 -7.12 -1.01 24.41
C THR A 117 -6.86 -2.50 24.22
N LYS A 118 -5.70 -3.01 24.65
CA LYS A 118 -5.22 -4.39 24.49
C LYS A 118 -5.19 -4.82 23.02
N LYS A 119 -4.96 -3.88 22.11
CA LYS A 119 -4.92 -4.11 20.67
C LYS A 119 -3.57 -3.70 20.10
N SER A 120 -3.11 -4.49 19.13
CA SER A 120 -2.04 -4.07 18.23
C SER A 120 -2.63 -3.09 17.21
N THR A 121 -1.95 -1.97 16.99
CA THR A 121 -2.38 -1.01 15.96
C THR A 121 -1.86 -1.35 14.57
N GLN A 122 -0.85 -2.23 14.48
CA GLN A 122 -0.26 -2.68 13.23
C GLN A 122 -0.25 -4.21 13.21
N ARG A 123 -0.98 -4.81 12.27
CA ARG A 123 -1.09 -6.26 12.10
C ARG A 123 -0.45 -6.64 10.77
N LEU A 124 0.50 -7.58 10.80
CA LEU A 124 1.00 -8.19 9.57
C LEU A 124 0.04 -9.31 9.17
N THR A 125 -0.42 -9.34 7.93
CA THR A 125 -1.31 -10.38 7.42
C THR A 125 -0.72 -10.95 6.14
N SER A 126 -0.48 -12.27 6.14
CA SER A 126 0.15 -13.00 5.05
C SER A 126 -0.57 -12.76 3.73
N TRP A 127 0.13 -13.01 2.62
CA TRP A 127 -0.56 -13.21 1.35
C TRP A 127 -1.37 -14.50 1.40
N LYS A 128 -2.39 -14.60 0.55
CA LYS A 128 -3.22 -15.79 0.42
C LYS A 128 -2.48 -16.92 -0.28
N SER A 129 -1.64 -16.59 -1.26
CA SER A 129 -0.70 -17.49 -1.92
C SER A 129 0.46 -16.71 -2.54
N SER A 130 1.41 -17.38 -3.18
CA SER A 130 2.47 -16.73 -3.98
C SER A 130 1.95 -15.92 -5.17
N GLU A 131 0.70 -16.14 -5.58
CA GLU A 131 0.08 -15.54 -6.77
C GLU A 131 -1.01 -14.52 -6.41
N ASP A 132 -1.40 -14.46 -5.12
CA ASP A 132 -2.51 -13.65 -4.62
C ASP A 132 -2.12 -12.88 -3.34
N PRO A 133 -1.84 -11.56 -3.45
CA PRO A 133 -1.44 -10.72 -2.31
C PRO A 133 -2.59 -10.34 -1.37
N SER A 134 -3.83 -10.75 -1.68
CA SER A 134 -4.97 -10.54 -0.78
C SER A 134 -4.71 -11.13 0.62
N PRO A 135 -5.35 -10.59 1.67
CA PRO A 135 -5.22 -11.10 3.03
C PRO A 135 -5.42 -12.62 3.12
N GLY A 136 -4.39 -13.31 3.56
CA GLY A 136 -4.39 -14.74 3.82
C GLY A 136 -4.89 -15.11 5.22
N LEU A 137 -4.68 -16.36 5.59
CA LEU A 137 -5.18 -16.92 6.85
C LEU A 137 -4.27 -16.67 8.07
N PHE A 138 -3.04 -16.20 7.84
CA PHE A 138 -2.05 -16.03 8.91
C PHE A 138 -1.81 -14.55 9.20
N SER A 139 -1.66 -14.22 10.48
CA SER A 139 -1.29 -12.87 10.89
C SER A 139 -0.42 -12.85 12.13
N LEU A 140 0.36 -11.79 12.26
CA LEU A 140 1.11 -11.43 13.45
C LEU A 140 0.55 -10.12 14.01
N GLU A 141 0.20 -10.10 15.29
CA GLU A 141 -0.35 -8.96 16.02
C GLU A 141 0.32 -8.76 17.39
#